data_AF-A0A921ILA4-F1
#
_entry.id   AF-A0A921ILA4-F1
#
_cell.length_a   1.000
_cell.length_b   1.000
_cell.length_c   1.000
_cell.angle_alpha   90.00
_cell.angle_beta   90.00
_cell.angle_gamma   90.00
#
_symmetry.space_group_name_H-M   'P 1'
#
loop_
_entity.id
_entity.type
_entity.pdbx_description
1 polymer ?
#
loop_
_entity_poly.entity_id
_entity_poly.type
_entity_poly.pdbx_seq_one_letter_code
_entity_poly.pdbx_strand_id
1 'polypeptide(L)'
;FGNQAVPGGWVIVAAGNPPEYNKSVREFDLVTLDRVRRIDIEPKLSVWQDYARAHRLHPAVMAYLELRPQHFYKIENDVDGPQFVTARGWEDLSAFLQAADKLDLPVDEGVIGQYLRHPEVARDFAAYWVLYRKYHQDYGVEDILQGKPFDAVLERALNASFDERISLVSLLLAGLNTRFAAARSADAVTDACYQQLRTFKRTLNQAGPEDTPAGLFAEQRKAYRTRLEEGKAAGTILPAEAATRTRAATLLDQWAEPLERCLDADDAFDTVRAAFNQQVHKREDAVATASEALESAFDFMERAFPDGQEMVVFVNELALGPDSAPFLADNECERFDLYSQKLLLHAGEDALLAELQRDDLRAEEHSTDF
;
A
#
# COMPACT_ATOMS: atom_id res chain seq x y z
N PHE A 1 -18.14 7.43 43.68
CA PHE A 1 -19.25 7.83 42.78
C PHE A 1 -19.51 9.31 42.91
N GLY A 2 -19.69 10.03 41.80
CA GLY A 2 -19.90 11.49 41.79
C GLY A 2 -21.31 11.90 42.18
N ASN A 3 -21.48 13.14 42.63
CA ASN A 3 -22.77 13.68 43.12
C ASN A 3 -23.72 14.16 41.99
N GLN A 4 -23.37 13.93 40.73
CA GLN A 4 -24.14 14.39 39.57
C GLN A 4 -24.79 13.21 38.85
N ALA A 5 -26.08 13.34 38.57
CA ALA A 5 -26.81 12.37 37.76
C ALA A 5 -26.38 12.50 36.29
N VAL A 6 -26.11 11.37 35.64
CA VAL A 6 -25.93 11.31 34.19
C VAL A 6 -27.28 11.63 33.54
N PRO A 7 -27.37 12.56 32.58
CA PRO A 7 -28.65 12.88 31.94
C PRO A 7 -29.24 11.66 31.22
N GLY A 8 -30.57 11.58 31.15
CA GLY A 8 -31.26 10.48 30.47
C GLY A 8 -30.87 10.38 29.00
N GLY A 9 -30.65 9.16 28.52
CA GLY A 9 -30.26 8.88 27.12
C GLY A 9 -28.76 8.94 26.83
N TRP A 10 -27.91 9.26 27.82
CA TRP A 10 -26.46 9.32 27.64
C TRP A 10 -25.79 7.98 27.94
N VAL A 11 -24.73 7.67 27.18
CA VAL A 11 -23.84 6.53 27.39
C VAL A 11 -22.45 7.05 27.72
N ILE A 12 -21.83 6.51 28.77
CA ILE A 12 -20.44 6.82 29.12
C ILE A 12 -19.54 5.77 28.47
N VAL A 13 -18.60 6.24 27.65
CA VAL A 13 -17.54 5.41 27.08
C VAL A 13 -16.21 5.87 27.65
N ALA A 14 -15.46 4.94 28.23
CA ALA A 14 -14.13 5.19 28.76
C ALA A 14 -13.14 4.21 28.11
N ALA A 15 -11.94 4.70 27.83
CA ALA A 15 -10.83 3.88 27.38
C ALA A 15 -9.70 3.98 28.41
N GLY A 16 -9.07 2.85 28.70
CA GLY A 16 -7.96 2.75 29.65
C GLY A 16 -6.96 1.72 29.19
N ASN A 17 -5.70 1.89 29.59
CA ASN A 17 -4.66 0.91 29.33
C ASN A 17 -4.74 -0.20 30.39
N PRO A 18 -4.45 -1.46 30.03
CA PRO A 18 -4.48 -2.53 31.01
C PRO A 18 -3.23 -2.47 31.91
N PRO A 19 -3.24 -3.16 33.06
CA PRO A 19 -2.25 -2.97 34.13
C PRO A 19 -0.81 -3.18 33.70
N GLU A 20 -0.59 -4.03 32.70
CA GLU A 20 0.73 -4.37 32.15
C GLU A 20 1.44 -3.15 31.53
N TYR A 21 0.67 -2.14 31.10
CA TYR A 21 1.13 -0.96 30.38
C TYR A 21 1.32 0.25 31.29
N ASN A 22 0.67 0.26 32.46
CA ASN A 22 0.68 1.41 33.35
C ASN A 22 0.59 1.00 34.83
N LYS A 23 1.69 1.22 35.56
CA LYS A 23 1.82 0.92 36.99
C LYS A 23 0.84 1.67 37.91
N SER A 24 0.12 2.66 37.38
CA SER A 24 -0.87 3.46 38.12
C SER A 24 -2.32 3.04 37.83
N VAL A 25 -2.55 1.95 37.09
CA VAL A 25 -3.89 1.43 36.83
C VAL A 25 -4.54 1.01 38.14
N ARG A 26 -5.80 1.43 38.32
CA ARG A 26 -6.65 0.97 39.41
C ARG A 26 -7.76 0.14 38.82
N GLU A 27 -7.92 -1.07 39.32
CA GLU A 27 -9.04 -1.91 38.94
C GLU A 27 -10.36 -1.33 39.44
N PHE A 28 -11.41 -1.51 38.65
CA PHE A 28 -12.75 -1.19 39.08
C PHE A 28 -13.23 -2.20 40.13
N ASP A 29 -13.97 -1.72 41.13
CA ASP A 29 -14.64 -2.61 42.07
C ASP A 29 -15.77 -3.41 41.39
N LEU A 30 -16.16 -4.53 42.01
CA LEU A 30 -17.20 -5.43 41.50
C LEU A 30 -18.54 -4.74 41.20
N VAL A 31 -18.93 -3.73 41.99
CA VAL A 31 -20.20 -3.01 41.81
C VAL A 31 -20.13 -2.09 40.60
N THR A 32 -18.97 -1.51 40.34
CA THR A 32 -18.72 -0.74 39.12
C THR A 32 -18.70 -1.65 37.89
N LEU A 33 -18.05 -2.83 37.97
CA LEU A 33 -18.01 -3.80 36.87
C LEU A 33 -19.39 -4.33 36.48
N ASP A 34 -20.32 -4.50 37.43
CA ASP A 34 -21.70 -4.91 37.15
C ASP A 34 -22.49 -3.88 36.31
N ARG A 35 -22.11 -2.60 36.39
CA ARG A 35 -22.80 -1.48 35.74
C ARG A 35 -22.19 -1.06 34.40
N VAL A 36 -21.03 -1.60 34.05
CA VAL A 36 -20.34 -1.30 32.79
C VAL A 36 -20.28 -2.52 31.90
N ARG A 37 -20.12 -2.28 30.60
CA ARG A 37 -19.73 -3.32 29.65
C ARG A 37 -18.26 -3.12 29.33
N ARG A 38 -17.43 -4.09 29.71
CA ARG A 38 -16.01 -4.12 29.39
C ARG A 38 -15.84 -4.75 28.02
N ILE A 39 -15.12 -4.07 27.14
CA ILE A 39 -14.71 -4.56 25.82
C ILE A 39 -13.19 -4.52 25.83
N ASP A 40 -12.57 -5.69 25.75
CA ASP A 40 -11.11 -5.79 25.63
C ASP A 40 -10.73 -5.61 24.16
N ILE A 41 -9.79 -4.68 23.92
CA ILE A 41 -9.28 -4.37 22.59
C ILE A 41 -7.85 -4.89 22.51
N GLU A 42 -7.65 -5.89 21.67
CA GLU A 42 -6.37 -6.55 21.48
C GLU A 42 -5.72 -6.13 20.15
N PRO A 43 -4.38 -6.01 20.11
CA PRO A 43 -3.67 -5.77 18.87
C PRO A 43 -3.82 -6.99 17.93
N LYS A 44 -4.28 -6.75 16.71
CA LYS A 44 -4.42 -7.79 15.68
C LYS A 44 -3.61 -7.43 14.43
N LEU A 45 -2.57 -8.21 14.16
CA LEU A 45 -1.66 -7.97 13.03
C LEU A 45 -2.42 -7.93 11.70
N SER A 46 -3.34 -8.85 11.44
CA SER A 46 -4.06 -8.90 10.17
C SER A 46 -4.84 -7.61 9.86
N VAL A 47 -5.43 -6.99 10.90
CA VAL A 47 -6.16 -5.72 10.75
C VAL A 47 -5.18 -4.56 10.51
N TRP A 48 -4.02 -4.60 11.16
CA TRP A 48 -2.98 -3.61 10.93
C TRP A 48 -2.31 -3.77 9.56
N GLN A 49 -2.22 -4.98 9.01
CA GLN A 49 -1.69 -5.21 7.66
C GLN A 49 -2.57 -4.52 6.60
N ASP A 50 -3.90 -4.51 6.75
CA ASP A 50 -4.79 -3.76 5.87
C ASP A 50 -4.51 -2.25 5.92
N TYR A 51 -4.32 -1.72 7.13
CA TYR A 51 -3.88 -0.34 7.34
C TYR A 51 -2.51 -0.09 6.69
N ALA A 52 -1.54 -0.98 6.91
CA ALA A 52 -0.19 -0.83 6.43
C ALA A 52 -0.10 -0.85 4.90
N ARG A 53 -0.91 -1.69 4.23
CA ARG A 53 -1.08 -1.67 2.78
C ARG A 53 -1.67 -0.34 2.31
N ALA A 54 -2.78 0.11 2.91
CA ALA A 54 -3.44 1.36 2.54
C ALA A 54 -2.51 2.59 2.70
N HIS A 55 -1.67 2.59 3.73
CA HIS A 55 -0.67 3.63 4.00
C HIS A 55 0.70 3.39 3.35
N ARG A 56 0.83 2.32 2.56
CA ARG A 56 2.03 1.96 1.79
C ARG A 56 3.28 1.90 2.66
N LEU A 57 3.20 1.22 3.80
CA LEU A 57 4.35 1.01 4.66
C LEU A 57 5.46 0.22 3.94
N HIS A 58 6.68 0.32 4.47
CA HIS A 58 7.87 -0.26 3.87
C HIS A 58 7.72 -1.79 3.72
N PRO A 59 7.93 -2.36 2.51
CA PRO A 59 7.71 -3.79 2.26
C PRO A 59 8.50 -4.72 3.19
N ALA A 60 9.73 -4.34 3.57
CA ALA A 60 10.53 -5.11 4.54
C ALA A 60 9.86 -5.26 5.91
N VAL A 61 9.12 -4.25 6.39
CA VAL A 61 8.40 -4.34 7.67
C VAL A 61 7.25 -5.33 7.55
N MET A 62 6.50 -5.26 6.44
CA MET A 62 5.40 -6.18 6.15
C MET A 62 5.89 -7.63 6.06
N ALA A 63 6.94 -7.87 5.28
CA ALA A 63 7.52 -9.20 5.10
C ALA A 63 8.10 -9.77 6.39
N TYR A 64 8.77 -8.95 7.20
CA TYR A 64 9.25 -9.38 8.50
C TYR A 64 8.12 -9.80 9.44
N LEU A 65 7.05 -9.00 9.52
CA LEU A 65 5.91 -9.30 10.39
C LEU A 65 5.09 -10.50 9.90
N GLU A 66 5.10 -10.78 8.60
CA GLU A 66 4.56 -12.03 8.05
C GLU A 66 5.37 -13.25 8.54
N LEU A 67 6.70 -13.13 8.58
CA LEU A 67 7.61 -14.18 9.06
C LEU A 67 7.63 -14.33 10.58
N ARG A 68 7.36 -13.24 11.32
CA ARG A 68 7.44 -13.15 12.79
C ARG A 68 6.23 -12.40 13.36
N PRO A 69 5.01 -12.95 13.23
CA PRO A 69 3.79 -12.26 13.66
C PRO A 69 3.78 -11.94 15.17
N GLN A 70 4.47 -12.74 15.98
CA GLN A 70 4.65 -12.51 17.41
C GLN A 70 5.45 -11.24 17.76
N HIS A 71 6.17 -10.65 16.81
CA HIS A 71 6.92 -9.40 17.00
C HIS A 71 6.09 -8.14 16.71
N PHE A 72 4.85 -8.29 16.25
CA PHE A 72 3.98 -7.15 15.94
C PHE A 72 3.71 -6.26 17.17
N TYR A 73 3.40 -6.89 18.30
CA TYR A 73 3.05 -6.20 19.53
C TYR A 73 3.56 -6.99 20.73
N LYS A 74 4.55 -6.45 21.42
CA LYS A 74 5.22 -7.13 22.54
C LYS A 74 5.55 -6.11 23.61
N ILE A 75 5.20 -6.39 24.87
CA ILE A 75 5.51 -5.53 26.01
C ILE A 75 6.01 -6.38 27.16
N GLU A 76 7.18 -6.02 27.66
CA GLU A 76 7.84 -6.70 28.77
C GLU A 76 8.37 -5.65 29.74
N ASN A 77 8.36 -5.97 31.03
CA ASN A 77 8.96 -5.14 32.06
C ASN A 77 10.25 -5.83 32.54
N ASP A 78 11.40 -5.20 32.29
CA ASP A 78 12.69 -5.69 32.76
C ASP A 78 13.23 -4.79 33.88
N VAL A 79 14.33 -5.21 34.52
CA VAL A 79 15.04 -4.49 35.59
C VAL A 79 15.42 -3.08 35.15
N ASP A 80 15.79 -2.91 33.88
CA ASP A 80 16.23 -1.64 33.29
C ASP A 80 15.08 -0.77 32.77
N GLY A 81 13.84 -1.24 32.81
CA GLY A 81 12.64 -0.50 32.39
C GLY A 81 11.71 -1.28 31.46
N PRO A 82 10.59 -0.65 31.03
CA PRO A 82 9.67 -1.27 30.08
C PRO A 82 10.29 -1.36 28.69
N GLN A 83 10.26 -2.55 28.12
CA GLN A 83 10.64 -2.85 26.74
C GLN A 83 9.37 -3.10 25.93
N PHE A 84 9.26 -2.50 24.74
CA PHE A 84 8.03 -2.62 23.97
C PHE A 84 8.21 -2.45 22.46
N VAL A 85 7.30 -3.09 21.73
CA VAL A 85 7.04 -2.89 20.31
C VAL A 85 5.54 -2.68 20.14
N THR A 86 5.17 -1.70 19.32
CA THR A 86 3.77 -1.39 19.01
C THR A 86 3.60 -1.20 17.51
N ALA A 87 2.36 -1.29 17.04
CA ALA A 87 1.96 -0.95 15.68
C ALA A 87 2.51 0.41 15.20
N ARG A 88 2.53 1.41 16.09
CA ARG A 88 3.08 2.74 15.81
C ARG A 88 4.59 2.72 15.62
N GLY A 89 5.32 1.94 16.43
CA GLY A 89 6.77 1.81 16.29
C GLY A 89 7.15 1.25 14.92
N TRP A 90 6.37 0.29 14.41
CA TRP A 90 6.54 -0.26 13.05
C TRP A 90 6.23 0.76 11.95
N GLU A 91 5.18 1.56 12.11
CA GLU A 91 4.84 2.64 11.17
C GLU A 91 5.92 3.72 11.11
N ASP A 92 6.37 4.20 12.27
CA ASP A 92 7.41 5.22 12.39
C ASP A 92 8.75 4.72 11.82
N LEU A 93 9.11 3.45 12.08
CA LEU A 93 10.28 2.80 11.49
C LEU A 93 10.14 2.70 9.96
N SER A 94 8.97 2.27 9.47
CA SER A 94 8.68 2.18 8.05
C SER A 94 8.89 3.53 7.34
N ALA A 95 8.38 4.62 7.92
CA ALA A 95 8.57 5.96 7.37
C ALA A 95 10.06 6.35 7.32
N PHE A 96 10.83 5.99 8.34
CA PHE A 96 12.28 6.19 8.34
C PHE A 96 12.98 5.37 7.25
N LEU A 97 12.67 4.08 7.11
CA LEU A 97 13.27 3.21 6.09
C LEU A 97 13.01 3.74 4.67
N GLN A 98 11.80 4.23 4.40
CA GLN A 98 11.48 4.86 3.11
C GLN A 98 12.32 6.11 2.83
N ALA A 99 12.59 6.93 3.85
CA ALA A 99 13.47 8.07 3.71
C ALA A 99 14.93 7.62 3.53
N ALA A 100 15.35 6.60 4.27
CA ALA A 100 16.69 6.04 4.19
C ALA A 100 17.00 5.46 2.81
N ASP A 101 16.09 4.71 2.20
CA ASP A 101 16.26 4.19 0.85
C ASP A 101 16.36 5.30 -0.20
N LYS A 102 15.55 6.36 -0.08
CA LYS A 102 15.58 7.50 -1.02
C LYS A 102 16.85 8.35 -0.91
N LEU A 103 17.41 8.46 0.29
CA LEU A 103 18.55 9.30 0.59
C LEU A 103 19.87 8.51 0.72
N ASP A 104 19.81 7.19 0.50
CA ASP A 104 20.91 6.23 0.70
C ASP A 104 21.56 6.35 2.09
N LEU A 105 20.72 6.43 3.13
CA LEU A 105 21.19 6.53 4.51
C LEU A 105 21.47 5.14 5.10
N PRO A 106 22.53 4.98 5.91
CA PRO A 106 22.76 3.74 6.61
C PRO A 106 21.68 3.50 7.67
N VAL A 107 21.25 2.25 7.79
CA VAL A 107 20.30 1.80 8.81
C VAL A 107 20.96 0.67 9.59
N ASP A 108 21.12 0.85 10.90
CA ASP A 108 21.71 -0.12 11.81
C ASP A 108 20.76 -0.47 12.97
N GLU A 109 21.15 -1.45 13.79
CA GLU A 109 20.40 -1.88 14.98
C GLU A 109 20.12 -0.71 15.95
N GLY A 110 21.06 0.24 16.06
CA GLY A 110 20.94 1.39 16.94
C GLY A 110 19.81 2.33 16.52
N VAL A 111 19.66 2.58 15.22
CA VAL A 111 18.54 3.36 14.67
C VAL A 111 17.24 2.60 14.80
N ILE A 112 17.21 1.32 14.42
CA ILE A 112 16.02 0.46 14.52
C ILE A 112 15.49 0.41 15.97
N GLY A 113 16.39 0.28 16.96
CA GLY A 113 16.06 0.24 18.37
C GLY A 113 15.45 1.53 18.94
N GLN A 114 15.56 2.67 18.25
CA GLN A 114 14.87 3.91 18.63
C GLN A 114 13.36 3.82 18.39
N TYR A 115 12.95 3.04 17.40
CA TYR A 115 11.56 2.82 17.01
C TYR A 115 10.98 1.55 17.65
N LEU A 116 11.75 0.46 17.63
CA LEU A 116 11.40 -0.81 18.25
C LEU A 116 12.12 -0.93 19.59
N ARG A 117 11.50 -0.44 20.67
CA ARG A 117 12.12 -0.40 22.01
C ARG A 117 12.13 -1.76 22.73
N HIS A 118 12.37 -2.83 21.98
CA HIS A 118 12.56 -4.16 22.49
C HIS A 118 13.86 -4.72 21.88
N PRO A 119 14.94 -4.88 22.66
CA PRO A 119 16.27 -5.20 22.13
C PRO A 119 16.33 -6.46 21.26
N GLU A 120 15.62 -7.52 21.65
CA GLU A 120 15.54 -8.77 20.88
C GLU A 120 14.90 -8.55 19.50
N VAL A 121 13.70 -7.94 19.45
CA VAL A 121 12.97 -7.66 18.20
C VAL A 121 13.75 -6.69 17.32
N ALA A 122 14.35 -5.64 17.90
CA ALA A 122 15.17 -4.69 17.14
C ALA A 122 16.38 -5.36 16.49
N ARG A 123 17.08 -6.24 17.21
CA ARG A 123 18.22 -7.00 16.68
C ARG A 123 17.80 -7.99 15.60
N ASP A 124 16.72 -8.72 15.83
CA ASP A 124 16.20 -9.69 14.87
C ASP A 124 15.75 -9.00 13.58
N PHE A 125 15.04 -7.86 13.68
CA PHE A 125 14.71 -7.04 12.51
C PHE A 125 15.95 -6.45 11.83
N ALA A 126 16.96 -6.01 12.58
CA ALA A 126 18.20 -5.49 12.01
C ALA A 126 18.95 -6.57 11.21
N ALA A 127 19.02 -7.80 11.72
CA ALA A 127 19.59 -8.94 11.00
C ALA A 127 18.79 -9.24 9.73
N TYR A 128 17.46 -9.26 9.83
CA TYR A 128 16.56 -9.40 8.69
C TYR A 128 16.78 -8.29 7.65
N TRP A 129 16.90 -7.03 8.07
CA TRP A 129 17.08 -5.87 7.18
C TRP A 129 18.35 -5.97 6.34
N VAL A 130 19.46 -6.41 6.95
CA VAL A 130 20.72 -6.64 6.23
C VAL A 130 20.53 -7.71 5.14
N LEU A 131 19.83 -8.80 5.45
CA LEU A 131 19.53 -9.85 4.48
C LEU A 131 18.58 -9.36 3.39
N TYR A 132 17.52 -8.63 3.74
CA TYR A 132 16.58 -8.05 2.80
C TYR A 132 17.27 -7.15 1.77
N ARG A 133 18.16 -6.26 2.23
CA ARG A 133 18.98 -5.39 1.36
C ARG A 133 19.94 -6.20 0.49
N LYS A 134 20.56 -7.24 1.03
CA LYS A 134 21.42 -8.14 0.26
C LYS A 134 20.64 -8.86 -0.82
N TYR A 135 19.45 -9.37 -0.52
CA TYR A 135 18.59 -10.06 -1.49
C TYR A 135 18.09 -9.13 -2.59
N HIS A 136 17.75 -7.89 -2.25
CA HIS A 136 17.42 -6.88 -3.26
C HIS A 136 18.55 -6.72 -4.32
N GLN A 137 19.81 -6.78 -3.89
CA GLN A 137 20.97 -6.67 -4.78
C GLN A 137 21.26 -7.99 -5.52
N ASP A 138 21.23 -9.11 -4.80
CA ASP A 138 21.65 -10.43 -5.30
C ASP A 138 20.66 -11.07 -6.29
N TYR A 139 19.36 -10.84 -6.12
CA TYR A 139 18.33 -11.51 -6.93
C TYR A 139 18.03 -10.78 -8.24
N GLY A 140 18.51 -9.55 -8.43
CA GLY A 140 18.24 -8.79 -9.66
C GLY A 140 16.75 -8.72 -9.96
N VAL A 141 15.92 -8.40 -8.96
CA VAL A 141 14.44 -8.42 -9.09
C VAL A 141 13.96 -7.58 -10.27
N GLU A 142 14.65 -6.49 -10.55
CA GLU A 142 14.37 -5.65 -11.71
C GLU A 142 14.61 -6.38 -13.05
N ASP A 143 15.59 -7.27 -13.14
CA ASP A 143 15.81 -8.10 -14.33
C ASP A 143 14.68 -9.12 -14.52
N ILE A 144 14.18 -9.72 -13.43
CA ILE A 144 13.01 -10.61 -13.46
C ILE A 144 11.80 -9.85 -14.00
N LEU A 145 11.51 -8.67 -13.43
CA LEU A 145 10.36 -7.84 -13.81
C LEU A 145 10.48 -7.23 -15.22
N GLN A 146 11.67 -7.26 -15.83
CA GLN A 146 11.91 -6.88 -17.22
C GLN A 146 11.84 -8.08 -18.19
N GLY A 147 11.51 -9.28 -17.70
CA GLY A 147 11.45 -10.50 -18.51
C GLY A 147 12.82 -11.02 -18.96
N LYS A 148 13.91 -10.62 -18.29
CA LYS A 148 15.24 -11.15 -18.61
C LYS A 148 15.38 -12.60 -18.10
N PRO A 149 16.25 -13.42 -18.71
CA PRO A 149 16.50 -14.78 -18.24
C PRO A 149 16.97 -14.81 -16.78
N PHE A 150 16.33 -15.64 -15.97
CA PHE A 150 16.52 -15.68 -14.52
C PHE A 150 16.99 -17.06 -13.99
N ASP A 151 17.59 -17.91 -14.82
CA ASP A 151 17.92 -19.30 -14.42
C ASP A 151 18.86 -19.39 -13.21
N ALA A 152 19.89 -18.53 -13.12
CA ALA A 152 20.78 -18.48 -11.96
C ALA A 152 20.06 -18.03 -10.68
N VAL A 153 19.10 -17.11 -10.83
CA VAL A 153 18.30 -16.58 -9.74
C VAL A 153 17.28 -17.63 -9.27
N LEU A 154 16.70 -18.38 -10.21
CA LEU A 154 15.80 -19.49 -9.93
C LEU A 154 16.50 -20.60 -9.14
N GLU A 155 17.70 -21.01 -9.54
CA GLU A 155 18.48 -22.02 -8.81
C GLU A 155 18.75 -21.57 -7.37
N ARG A 156 19.06 -20.28 -7.17
CA ARG A 156 19.24 -19.72 -5.83
C ARG A 156 17.93 -19.75 -5.03
N ALA A 157 16.83 -19.30 -5.63
CA ALA A 157 15.52 -19.24 -4.99
C ALA A 157 15.01 -20.63 -4.54
N LEU A 158 15.29 -21.68 -5.34
CA LEU A 158 14.93 -23.06 -5.01
C LEU A 158 15.73 -23.62 -3.82
N ASN A 159 16.97 -23.15 -3.62
CA ASN A 159 17.84 -23.57 -2.51
C ASN A 159 17.75 -22.63 -1.28
N ALA A 160 16.96 -21.55 -1.37
CA ALA A 160 16.83 -20.54 -0.33
C ALA A 160 16.00 -21.03 0.86
N SER A 161 16.27 -20.47 2.05
CA SER A 161 15.42 -20.69 3.22
C SER A 161 14.05 -20.04 3.03
N PHE A 162 13.02 -20.52 3.75
CA PHE A 162 11.68 -19.94 3.66
C PHE A 162 11.66 -18.42 3.88
N ASP A 163 12.38 -17.93 4.88
CA ASP A 163 12.51 -16.49 5.17
C ASP A 163 13.10 -15.70 3.98
N GLU A 164 14.08 -16.28 3.26
CA GLU A 164 14.66 -15.67 2.06
C GLU A 164 13.67 -15.70 0.89
N ARG A 165 12.90 -16.79 0.71
CA ARG A 165 11.87 -16.91 -0.32
C ARG A 165 10.75 -15.88 -0.13
N ILE A 166 10.24 -15.69 1.09
CA ILE A 166 9.24 -14.66 1.39
C ILE A 166 9.79 -13.24 1.17
N SER A 167 11.06 -13.02 1.50
CA SER A 167 11.72 -11.73 1.22
C SER A 167 11.80 -11.46 -0.27
N LEU A 168 12.09 -12.47 -1.10
CA LEU A 168 12.07 -12.36 -2.55
C LEU A 168 10.67 -12.05 -3.10
N VAL A 169 9.63 -12.72 -2.60
CA VAL A 169 8.23 -12.43 -2.94
C VAL A 169 7.87 -10.98 -2.61
N SER A 170 8.25 -10.50 -1.42
CA SER A 170 8.03 -9.11 -1.01
C SER A 170 8.73 -8.10 -1.94
N LEU A 171 9.95 -8.41 -2.39
CA LEU A 171 10.69 -7.57 -3.33
C LEU A 171 10.03 -7.54 -4.72
N LEU A 172 9.55 -8.68 -5.22
CA LEU A 172 8.77 -8.75 -6.47
C LEU A 172 7.51 -7.88 -6.38
N LEU A 173 6.75 -8.04 -5.30
CA LEU A 173 5.55 -7.23 -5.02
C LEU A 173 5.87 -5.74 -4.93
N ALA A 174 6.99 -5.35 -4.31
CA ALA A 174 7.40 -3.95 -4.25
C ALA A 174 7.71 -3.36 -5.64
N GLY A 175 8.40 -4.14 -6.49
CA GLY A 175 8.70 -3.75 -7.86
C GLY A 175 7.46 -3.67 -8.76
N LEU A 176 6.49 -4.57 -8.56
CA LEU A 176 5.18 -4.53 -9.23
C LEU A 176 4.35 -3.34 -8.78
N ASN A 177 4.22 -3.11 -7.46
CA ASN A 177 3.47 -1.99 -6.91
C ASN A 177 4.01 -0.64 -7.39
N THR A 178 5.31 -0.50 -7.61
CA THR A 178 5.90 0.70 -8.21
C THR A 178 5.37 0.93 -9.63
N ARG A 179 5.25 -0.12 -10.43
CA ARG A 179 4.73 -0.07 -11.80
C ARG A 179 3.21 0.15 -11.83
N PHE A 180 2.45 -0.52 -10.98
CA PHE A 180 1.01 -0.28 -10.83
C PHE A 180 0.71 1.16 -10.41
N ALA A 181 1.44 1.69 -9.43
CA ALA A 181 1.31 3.08 -9.00
C ALA A 181 1.65 4.06 -10.14
N ALA A 182 2.65 3.75 -10.97
CA ALA A 182 3.00 4.54 -12.13
C ALA A 182 1.89 4.53 -13.20
N ALA A 183 1.35 3.36 -13.55
CA ALA A 183 0.23 3.22 -14.48
C ALA A 183 -1.02 3.97 -14.00
N ARG A 184 -1.43 3.73 -12.76
CA ARG A 184 -2.56 4.42 -12.10
C ARG A 184 -2.39 5.93 -12.07
N SER A 185 -1.16 6.40 -11.80
CA SER A 185 -0.88 7.84 -11.87
C SER A 185 -0.94 8.37 -13.29
N ALA A 186 -0.49 7.62 -14.29
CA ALA A 186 -0.55 8.04 -15.69
C ALA A 186 -2.01 8.12 -16.17
N ASP A 187 -2.87 7.18 -15.76
CA ASP A 187 -4.32 7.21 -16.01
C ASP A 187 -4.95 8.46 -15.43
N ALA A 188 -4.79 8.69 -14.12
CA ALA A 188 -5.40 9.81 -13.43
C ALA A 188 -4.95 11.18 -13.99
N VAL A 189 -3.68 11.30 -14.39
CA VAL A 189 -3.15 12.51 -15.04
C VAL A 189 -3.76 12.68 -16.43
N THR A 190 -3.87 11.60 -17.21
CA THR A 190 -4.46 11.62 -18.55
C THR A 190 -5.93 12.05 -18.49
N ASP A 191 -6.70 11.54 -17.53
CA ASP A 191 -8.09 11.95 -17.31
C ASP A 191 -8.21 13.43 -16.94
N ALA A 192 -7.37 13.92 -16.03
CA ALA A 192 -7.33 15.33 -15.66
C ALA A 192 -7.02 16.23 -16.87
N CYS A 193 -6.04 15.83 -17.69
CA CYS A 193 -5.69 16.52 -18.92
C CYS A 193 -6.81 16.46 -19.97
N TYR A 194 -7.50 15.34 -20.11
CA TYR A 194 -8.62 15.19 -21.05
C TYR A 194 -9.77 16.14 -20.70
N GLN A 195 -10.09 16.30 -19.42
CA GLN A 195 -11.06 17.28 -18.96
C GLN A 195 -10.65 18.72 -19.36
N GLN A 196 -9.35 19.05 -19.27
CA GLN A 196 -8.86 20.36 -19.72
C GLN A 196 -8.90 20.51 -21.24
N LEU A 197 -8.58 19.48 -22.01
CA LEU A 197 -8.69 19.50 -23.47
C LEU A 197 -10.14 19.74 -23.93
N ARG A 198 -11.12 19.10 -23.28
CA ARG A 198 -12.55 19.33 -23.55
C ARG A 198 -12.99 20.76 -23.23
N THR A 199 -12.53 21.31 -22.11
CA THR A 199 -12.79 22.71 -21.75
C THR A 199 -12.16 23.65 -22.78
N PHE A 200 -10.91 23.41 -23.19
CA PHE A 200 -10.23 24.25 -24.17
C PHE A 200 -10.98 24.28 -25.51
N LYS A 201 -11.41 23.12 -26.02
CA LYS A 201 -12.23 23.03 -27.24
C LYS A 201 -13.50 23.87 -27.14
N ARG A 202 -14.18 23.82 -25.99
CA ARG A 202 -15.41 24.60 -25.77
C ARG A 202 -15.10 26.10 -25.76
N THR A 203 -14.04 26.51 -25.09
CA THR A 203 -13.62 27.92 -25.02
C THR A 203 -13.24 28.46 -26.40
N LEU A 204 -12.50 27.69 -27.20
CA LEU A 204 -12.18 28.06 -28.59
C LEU A 204 -13.43 28.24 -29.45
N ASN A 205 -14.44 27.37 -29.31
CA ASN A 205 -15.71 27.51 -30.04
C ASN A 205 -16.54 28.73 -29.62
N GLN A 206 -16.23 29.33 -28.47
CA GLN A 206 -16.91 30.50 -27.91
C GLN A 206 -16.07 31.77 -27.99
N ALA A 207 -14.88 31.70 -28.60
CA ALA A 207 -13.93 32.79 -28.69
C ALA A 207 -14.48 33.96 -29.51
N GLY A 208 -14.29 35.17 -29.00
CA GLY A 208 -14.58 36.41 -29.72
C GLY A 208 -13.47 36.80 -30.70
N PRO A 209 -13.68 37.86 -31.51
CA PRO A 209 -12.71 38.29 -32.53
C PRO A 209 -11.36 38.79 -31.97
N GLU A 210 -11.33 39.21 -30.70
CA GLU A 210 -10.14 39.71 -30.01
C GLU A 210 -9.41 38.63 -29.22
N ASP A 211 -10.00 37.44 -29.07
CA ASP A 211 -9.44 36.35 -28.30
C ASP A 211 -8.38 35.59 -29.12
N THR A 212 -7.21 35.37 -28.50
CA THR A 212 -6.18 34.51 -29.10
C THR A 212 -6.23 33.11 -28.47
N PRO A 213 -6.06 32.03 -29.25
CA PRO A 213 -6.03 30.67 -28.70
C PRO A 213 -5.02 30.49 -27.57
N ALA A 214 -3.82 31.07 -27.71
CA ALA A 214 -2.78 31.07 -26.68
C ALA A 214 -3.23 31.80 -25.40
N GLY A 215 -3.88 32.97 -25.52
CA GLY A 215 -4.41 33.71 -24.38
C GLY A 215 -5.52 32.96 -23.64
N LEU A 216 -6.45 32.35 -24.38
CA LEU A 216 -7.52 31.52 -23.82
C LEU A 216 -6.96 30.31 -23.05
N PHE A 217 -5.94 29.65 -23.60
CA PHE A 217 -5.28 28.54 -22.94
C PHE A 217 -4.50 28.99 -21.69
N ALA A 218 -3.87 30.16 -21.73
CA ALA A 218 -3.17 30.75 -20.59
C ALA A 218 -4.14 31.05 -19.43
N GLU A 219 -5.30 31.65 -19.71
CA GLU A 219 -6.34 31.90 -18.70
C GLU A 219 -6.90 30.58 -18.13
N GLN A 220 -7.11 29.57 -18.97
CA GLN A 220 -7.53 28.25 -18.49
C GLN A 220 -6.50 27.62 -17.54
N ARG A 221 -5.22 27.64 -17.91
CA ARG A 221 -4.11 27.14 -17.07
C ARG A 221 -4.03 27.87 -15.74
N LYS A 222 -4.18 29.20 -15.76
CA LYS A 222 -4.21 30.03 -14.56
C LYS A 222 -5.39 29.65 -13.66
N ALA A 223 -6.61 29.57 -14.21
CA ALA A 223 -7.79 29.16 -13.47
C ALA A 223 -7.70 27.73 -12.92
N TYR A 224 -7.02 26.82 -13.62
CA TYR A 224 -6.75 25.46 -13.15
C TYR A 224 -5.81 25.48 -11.93
N ARG A 225 -4.71 26.25 -11.98
CA ARG A 225 -3.79 26.40 -10.85
C ARG A 225 -4.42 27.09 -9.65
N THR A 226 -5.20 28.15 -9.86
CA THR A 226 -5.88 28.84 -8.76
C THR A 226 -6.78 27.87 -7.99
N ARG A 227 -7.61 27.08 -8.70
CA ARG A 227 -8.44 26.05 -8.08
C ARG A 227 -7.64 24.96 -7.36
N LEU A 228 -6.47 24.59 -7.90
CA LEU A 228 -5.57 23.64 -7.26
C LEU A 228 -5.03 24.19 -5.93
N GLU A 229 -4.51 25.41 -5.92
CA GLU A 229 -3.95 26.03 -4.72
C GLU A 229 -5.02 26.37 -3.67
N GLU A 230 -6.20 26.83 -4.09
CA GLU A 230 -7.37 27.00 -3.20
C GLU A 230 -7.78 25.67 -2.56
N GLY A 231 -7.81 24.59 -3.33
CA GLY A 231 -8.12 23.25 -2.82
C GLY A 231 -7.08 22.75 -1.80
N LYS A 232 -5.78 22.97 -2.08
CA LYS A 232 -4.69 22.65 -1.14
C LYS A 232 -4.82 23.45 0.16
N ALA A 233 -5.01 24.77 0.05
CA ALA A 233 -5.12 25.66 1.20
C ALA A 233 -6.35 25.36 2.06
N ALA A 234 -7.47 24.97 1.43
CA ALA A 234 -8.71 24.61 2.13
C ALA A 234 -8.71 23.18 2.68
N GLY A 235 -7.70 22.35 2.35
CA GLY A 235 -7.66 20.94 2.74
C GLY A 235 -8.79 20.09 2.14
N THR A 236 -9.37 20.52 1.01
CA THR A 236 -10.52 19.86 0.37
C THR A 236 -10.12 18.81 -0.66
N ILE A 237 -8.84 18.75 -1.03
CA ILE A 237 -8.30 17.74 -1.94
C ILE A 237 -7.30 16.85 -1.21
N LEU A 238 -7.34 15.55 -1.50
CA LEU A 238 -6.42 14.59 -0.92
C LEU A 238 -5.00 14.74 -1.51
N PRO A 239 -3.93 14.34 -0.81
CA PRO A 239 -2.56 14.45 -1.31
C PRO A 239 -2.33 13.79 -2.68
N ALA A 240 -2.94 12.62 -2.91
CA ALA A 240 -2.86 11.91 -4.19
C ALA A 240 -3.50 12.72 -5.32
N GLU A 241 -4.68 13.29 -5.09
CA GLU A 241 -5.36 14.15 -6.06
C GLU A 241 -4.57 15.44 -6.32
N ALA A 242 -4.01 16.05 -5.28
CA ALA A 242 -3.15 17.21 -5.41
C ALA A 242 -1.91 16.93 -6.26
N ALA A 243 -1.29 15.75 -6.11
CA ALA A 243 -0.16 15.31 -6.92
C ALA A 243 -0.56 15.12 -8.40
N THR A 244 -1.68 14.44 -8.67
CA THR A 244 -2.23 14.27 -10.02
C THR A 244 -2.49 15.61 -10.70
N ARG A 245 -3.20 16.52 -10.02
CA ARG A 245 -3.52 17.85 -10.56
C ARG A 245 -2.26 18.70 -10.77
N THR A 246 -1.25 18.57 -9.89
CA THR A 246 0.03 19.27 -10.05
C THR A 246 0.76 18.77 -11.31
N ARG A 247 0.81 17.45 -11.54
CA ARG A 247 1.41 16.87 -12.76
C ARG A 247 0.66 17.31 -14.02
N ALA A 248 -0.67 17.30 -13.99
CA ALA A 248 -1.50 17.77 -15.09
C ALA A 248 -1.23 19.27 -15.39
N ALA A 249 -1.12 20.12 -14.36
CA ALA A 249 -0.76 21.53 -14.54
C ALA A 249 0.59 21.69 -15.27
N THR A 250 1.61 20.94 -14.86
CA THR A 250 2.93 20.95 -15.52
C THR A 250 2.86 20.53 -16.98
N LEU A 251 2.07 19.49 -17.32
CA LEU A 251 1.88 19.09 -18.73
C LEU A 251 1.19 20.19 -19.54
N LEU A 252 0.13 20.81 -19.00
CA LEU A 252 -0.55 21.91 -19.68
C LEU A 252 0.39 23.10 -19.93
N ASP A 253 1.37 23.34 -19.05
CA ASP A 253 2.38 24.36 -19.29
C ASP A 253 3.28 24.03 -20.48
N GLN A 254 3.74 22.78 -20.55
CA GLN A 254 4.55 22.29 -21.66
C GLN A 254 3.78 22.38 -22.99
N TRP A 255 2.48 22.13 -22.97
CA TRP A 255 1.63 22.18 -24.16
C TRP A 255 1.33 23.60 -24.66
N ALA A 256 1.63 24.62 -23.86
CA ALA A 256 1.37 26.00 -24.23
C ALA A 256 2.47 26.62 -25.09
N GLU A 257 3.71 26.16 -24.99
CA GLU A 257 4.84 26.71 -25.75
C GLU A 257 4.59 26.66 -27.27
N PRO A 258 4.09 25.56 -27.86
CA PRO A 258 3.80 25.53 -29.30
C PRO A 258 2.66 26.48 -29.73
N LEU A 259 1.75 26.84 -28.82
CA LEU A 259 0.58 27.67 -29.14
C LEU A 259 0.92 29.12 -29.46
N GLU A 260 2.10 29.62 -29.08
CA GLU A 260 2.54 30.98 -29.43
C GLU A 260 2.64 31.19 -30.95
N ARG A 261 2.72 30.10 -31.72
CA ARG A 261 2.81 30.11 -33.19
C ARG A 261 1.48 29.86 -33.89
N CYS A 262 0.44 29.45 -33.17
CA CYS A 262 -0.87 29.14 -33.74
C CYS A 262 -1.74 30.40 -33.83
N LEU A 263 -2.33 30.64 -35.01
CA LEU A 263 -3.12 31.84 -35.28
C LEU A 263 -4.63 31.58 -35.32
N ASP A 264 -5.04 30.35 -35.61
CA ASP A 264 -6.45 29.95 -35.64
C ASP A 264 -6.78 28.86 -34.60
N ALA A 265 -8.07 28.71 -34.33
CA ALA A 265 -8.58 27.83 -33.29
C ALA A 265 -8.38 26.34 -33.60
N ASP A 266 -8.45 25.94 -34.87
CA ASP A 266 -8.33 24.55 -35.27
C ASP A 266 -6.88 24.07 -35.14
N ASP A 267 -5.91 24.87 -35.62
CA ASP A 267 -4.48 24.58 -35.48
C ASP A 267 -4.04 24.55 -34.01
N ALA A 268 -4.54 25.50 -33.19
CA ALA A 268 -4.28 25.53 -31.76
C ALA A 268 -4.86 24.29 -31.05
N PHE A 269 -6.09 23.89 -31.37
CA PHE A 269 -6.69 22.70 -30.79
C PHE A 269 -5.94 21.43 -31.20
N ASP A 270 -5.59 21.30 -32.47
CA ASP A 270 -4.87 20.14 -33.00
C ASP A 270 -3.46 20.02 -32.40
N THR A 271 -2.81 21.15 -32.14
CA THR A 271 -1.51 21.22 -31.43
C THR A 271 -1.62 20.67 -30.00
N VAL A 272 -2.59 21.13 -29.20
CA VAL A 272 -2.78 20.60 -27.83
C VAL A 272 -3.25 19.14 -27.86
N ARG A 273 -4.09 18.77 -28.83
CA ARG A 273 -4.52 17.38 -29.03
C ARG A 273 -3.35 16.46 -29.34
N ALA A 274 -2.40 16.88 -30.17
CA ALA A 274 -1.21 16.10 -30.48
C ALA A 274 -0.36 15.86 -29.22
N ALA A 275 -0.18 16.88 -28.38
CA ALA A 275 0.54 16.75 -27.12
C ALA A 275 -0.22 15.86 -26.09
N PHE A 276 -1.55 15.96 -26.07
CA PHE A 276 -2.39 15.04 -25.29
C PHE A 276 -2.26 13.59 -25.77
N ASN A 277 -2.21 13.33 -27.08
CA ASN A 277 -2.02 11.98 -27.61
C ASN A 277 -0.65 11.40 -27.20
N GLN A 278 0.40 12.21 -27.07
CA GLN A 278 1.67 11.74 -26.50
C GLN A 278 1.52 11.32 -25.02
N GLN A 279 0.68 12.02 -24.25
CA GLN A 279 0.36 11.62 -22.88
C GLN A 279 -0.46 10.33 -22.83
N VAL A 280 -1.37 10.11 -23.79
CA VAL A 280 -2.09 8.85 -23.96
C VAL A 280 -1.12 7.70 -24.24
N HIS A 281 -0.13 7.88 -25.11
CA HIS A 281 0.89 6.86 -25.34
C HIS A 281 1.72 6.56 -24.08
N LYS A 282 2.12 7.59 -23.31
CA LYS A 282 2.80 7.36 -22.02
C LYS A 282 1.95 6.55 -21.03
N ARG A 283 0.63 6.75 -21.03
CA ARG A 283 -0.31 5.97 -20.23
C ARG A 283 -0.32 4.51 -20.69
N GLU A 284 -0.43 4.29 -21.99
CA GLU A 284 -0.41 2.95 -22.60
C GLU A 284 0.89 2.21 -22.31
N ASP A 285 2.04 2.88 -22.45
CA ASP A 285 3.36 2.32 -22.15
C ASP A 285 3.49 1.93 -20.67
N ALA A 286 2.95 2.75 -19.76
CA ALA A 286 2.99 2.47 -18.32
C ALA A 286 2.12 1.26 -17.94
N VAL A 287 0.94 1.13 -18.55
CA VAL A 287 0.07 -0.05 -18.39
C VAL A 287 0.75 -1.29 -18.94
N ALA A 288 1.29 -1.23 -20.17
CA ALA A 288 2.01 -2.33 -20.79
C ALA A 288 3.20 -2.78 -19.93
N THR A 289 4.02 -1.83 -19.46
CA THR A 289 5.15 -2.11 -18.56
C THR A 289 4.72 -2.82 -17.28
N ALA A 290 3.59 -2.42 -16.69
CA ALA A 290 3.08 -3.03 -15.48
C ALA A 290 2.53 -4.44 -15.73
N SER A 291 1.79 -4.64 -16.84
CA SER A 291 1.27 -5.95 -17.24
C SER A 291 2.38 -6.93 -17.61
N GLU A 292 3.36 -6.52 -18.42
CA GLU A 292 4.51 -7.35 -18.80
C GLU A 292 5.34 -7.76 -17.59
N ALA A 293 5.53 -6.85 -16.63
CA ALA A 293 6.22 -7.15 -15.38
C ALA A 293 5.43 -8.12 -14.50
N LEU A 294 4.10 -8.00 -14.46
CA LEU A 294 3.23 -8.93 -13.75
C LEU A 294 3.33 -10.34 -14.34
N GLU A 295 3.25 -10.46 -15.67
CA GLU A 295 3.43 -11.73 -16.37
C GLU A 295 4.82 -12.32 -16.11
N SER A 296 5.87 -11.51 -16.17
CA SER A 296 7.24 -11.96 -15.87
C SER A 296 7.42 -12.39 -14.41
N ALA A 297 6.73 -11.73 -13.47
CA ALA A 297 6.71 -12.14 -12.07
C ALA A 297 5.99 -13.48 -11.89
N PHE A 298 4.87 -13.70 -12.58
CA PHE A 298 4.20 -15.00 -12.59
C PHE A 298 5.08 -16.09 -13.19
N ASP A 299 5.78 -15.84 -14.31
CA ASP A 299 6.73 -16.80 -14.91
C ASP A 299 7.77 -17.26 -13.89
N PHE A 300 8.27 -16.31 -13.08
CA PHE A 300 9.20 -16.61 -12.01
C PHE A 300 8.54 -17.42 -10.88
N MET A 301 7.39 -16.96 -10.39
CA MET A 301 6.67 -17.58 -9.28
C MET A 301 6.23 -19.01 -9.60
N GLU A 302 5.77 -19.27 -10.82
CA GLU A 302 5.36 -20.61 -11.28
C GLU A 302 6.54 -21.59 -11.37
N ARG A 303 7.71 -21.09 -11.79
CA ARG A 303 8.93 -21.91 -11.89
C ARG A 303 9.60 -22.14 -10.53
N ALA A 304 9.55 -21.15 -9.64
CA ALA A 304 10.19 -21.22 -8.34
C ALA A 304 9.30 -21.89 -7.29
N PHE A 305 8.04 -21.47 -7.20
CA PHE A 305 7.13 -21.79 -6.09
C PHE A 305 5.69 -22.09 -6.56
N PRO A 306 5.46 -23.08 -7.45
CA PRO A 306 4.15 -23.29 -8.10
C PRO A 306 2.98 -23.53 -7.14
N ASP A 307 3.21 -24.30 -6.08
CA ASP A 307 2.21 -24.71 -5.08
C ASP A 307 2.65 -24.34 -3.64
N GLY A 308 3.58 -23.38 -3.51
CA GLY A 308 4.14 -22.97 -2.23
C GLY A 308 3.31 -21.90 -1.52
N GLN A 309 3.54 -21.73 -0.20
CA GLN A 309 2.99 -20.61 0.56
C GLN A 309 3.44 -19.24 -0.01
N GLU A 310 4.56 -19.21 -0.72
CA GLU A 310 5.06 -18.05 -1.46
C GLU A 310 4.04 -17.56 -2.52
N MET A 311 3.43 -18.48 -3.28
CA MET A 311 2.39 -18.14 -4.27
C MET A 311 1.14 -17.60 -3.59
N VAL A 312 0.76 -18.17 -2.45
CA VAL A 312 -0.37 -17.70 -1.63
C VAL A 312 -0.16 -16.26 -1.19
N VAL A 313 1.01 -15.96 -0.61
CA VAL A 313 1.37 -14.61 -0.19
C VAL A 313 1.39 -13.66 -1.38
N PHE A 314 2.01 -14.06 -2.50
CA PHE A 314 2.08 -13.23 -3.71
C PHE A 314 0.71 -12.81 -4.23
N VAL A 315 -0.20 -13.77 -4.42
CA VAL A 315 -1.53 -13.50 -4.99
C VAL A 315 -2.43 -12.76 -4.00
N ASN A 316 -2.36 -13.10 -2.71
CA ASN A 316 -3.12 -12.40 -1.69
C ASN A 316 -2.71 -10.92 -1.57
N GLU A 317 -1.40 -10.64 -1.59
CA GLU A 317 -0.91 -9.26 -1.58
C GLU A 317 -1.29 -8.48 -2.84
N LEU A 318 -1.31 -9.13 -4.01
CA LEU A 318 -1.83 -8.53 -5.25
C LEU A 318 -3.34 -8.21 -5.14
N ALA A 319 -4.13 -9.11 -4.55
CA ALA A 319 -5.57 -8.94 -4.38
C ALA A 319 -5.97 -7.86 -3.37
N LEU A 320 -5.13 -7.62 -2.36
CA LEU A 320 -5.39 -6.66 -1.28
C LEU A 320 -4.65 -5.33 -1.44
N GLY A 321 -3.70 -5.23 -2.37
CA GLY A 321 -2.87 -4.05 -2.54
C GLY A 321 -3.65 -2.83 -3.09
N PRO A 322 -3.36 -1.61 -2.60
CA PRO A 322 -4.11 -0.40 -2.97
C PRO A 322 -3.92 0.05 -4.42
N ASP A 323 -2.82 -0.37 -5.07
CA ASP A 323 -2.59 -0.11 -6.50
C ASP A 323 -2.85 -1.35 -7.35
N SER A 324 -2.40 -2.53 -6.89
CA SER A 324 -2.54 -3.79 -7.62
C SER A 324 -4.00 -4.19 -7.79
N ALA A 325 -4.83 -4.13 -6.74
CA ALA A 325 -6.21 -4.59 -6.84
C ALA A 325 -7.05 -3.73 -7.82
N PRO A 326 -7.00 -2.39 -7.77
CA PRO A 326 -7.66 -1.58 -8.80
C PRO A 326 -7.04 -1.76 -10.19
N PHE A 327 -5.72 -1.92 -10.30
CA PHE A 327 -5.06 -2.16 -11.58
C PHE A 327 -5.56 -3.47 -12.22
N LEU A 328 -5.66 -4.55 -11.44
CA LEU A 328 -6.15 -5.85 -11.88
C LEU A 328 -7.66 -5.84 -12.20
N ALA A 329 -8.43 -4.95 -11.56
CA ALA A 329 -9.83 -4.76 -11.91
C ALA A 329 -10.00 -4.07 -13.28
N ASP A 330 -9.07 -3.18 -13.62
CA ASP A 330 -9.09 -2.41 -14.87
C ASP A 330 -8.34 -3.12 -16.02
N ASN A 331 -7.46 -4.09 -15.71
CA ASN A 331 -6.60 -4.79 -16.66
C ASN A 331 -6.64 -6.30 -16.42
N GLU A 332 -7.09 -7.06 -17.43
CA GLU A 332 -7.20 -8.52 -17.35
C GLU A 332 -5.83 -9.19 -17.15
N CYS A 333 -5.76 -10.13 -16.20
CA CYS A 333 -4.62 -11.02 -15.98
C CYS A 333 -5.13 -12.42 -15.66
N GLU A 334 -5.15 -13.30 -16.68
CA GLU A 334 -5.70 -14.66 -16.56
C GLU A 334 -4.99 -15.48 -15.48
N ARG A 335 -3.68 -15.29 -15.30
CA ARG A 335 -2.90 -15.99 -14.26
C ARG A 335 -3.30 -15.57 -12.86
N PHE A 336 -3.53 -14.28 -12.64
CA PHE A 336 -4.05 -13.81 -11.35
C PHE A 336 -5.41 -14.43 -11.04
N ASP A 337 -6.34 -14.45 -12.00
CA ASP A 337 -7.66 -15.05 -11.83
C ASP A 337 -7.57 -16.55 -11.52
N LEU A 338 -6.72 -17.28 -12.25
CA LEU A 338 -6.50 -18.70 -12.05
C LEU A 338 -6.02 -18.99 -10.61
N TYR A 339 -4.98 -18.29 -10.15
CA TYR A 339 -4.41 -18.52 -8.83
C TYR A 339 -5.29 -18.00 -7.70
N SER A 340 -5.99 -16.88 -7.90
CA SER A 340 -6.98 -16.35 -6.96
C SER A 340 -8.13 -17.34 -6.74
N GLN A 341 -8.63 -17.97 -7.80
CA GLN A 341 -9.65 -19.01 -7.70
C GLN A 341 -9.14 -20.26 -6.96
N LYS A 342 -7.92 -20.73 -7.26
CA LYS A 342 -7.30 -21.84 -6.53
C LYS A 342 -7.19 -21.57 -5.03
N LEU A 343 -6.79 -20.34 -4.67
CA LEU A 343 -6.71 -19.89 -3.29
C LEU A 343 -8.06 -19.91 -2.56
N LEU A 344 -9.12 -19.42 -3.21
CA LEU A 344 -10.47 -19.43 -2.64
C LEU A 344 -11.00 -20.86 -2.43
N LEU A 345 -10.68 -21.78 -3.33
CA LEU A 345 -11.07 -23.18 -3.21
C LEU A 345 -10.37 -23.86 -2.02
N HIS A 346 -9.05 -23.69 -1.88
CA HIS A 346 -8.31 -24.26 -0.75
C HIS A 346 -8.69 -23.64 0.60
N ALA A 347 -8.95 -22.32 0.65
CA ALA A 347 -9.45 -21.69 1.86
C ALA A 347 -10.84 -22.22 2.28
N GLY A 348 -11.68 -22.58 1.31
CA GLY A 348 -12.97 -23.24 1.55
C GLY A 348 -12.80 -24.67 2.07
N GLU A 349 -11.87 -25.44 1.51
CA GLU A 349 -11.54 -26.80 1.97
C GLU A 349 -10.97 -26.82 3.39
N ASP A 350 -10.07 -25.90 3.72
CA ASP A 350 -9.48 -25.76 5.06
C ASP A 350 -10.53 -25.34 6.11
N ALA A 351 -11.45 -24.45 5.73
CA ALA A 351 -12.56 -24.05 6.60
C ALA A 351 -13.50 -25.23 6.88
N LEU A 352 -13.81 -26.04 5.87
CA LEU A 352 -14.61 -27.26 6.00
C LEU A 352 -13.90 -28.33 6.86
N LEU A 353 -12.60 -28.52 6.68
CA LEU A 353 -11.80 -29.43 7.51
C LEU A 353 -11.72 -28.98 8.97
N ALA A 354 -11.55 -27.67 9.20
CA ALA A 354 -11.56 -27.10 10.55
C ALA A 354 -12.94 -27.18 11.21
N GLU A 355 -14.03 -27.11 10.44
CA GLU A 355 -15.39 -27.33 10.93
C GLU A 355 -15.63 -28.80 11.28
N LEU A 356 -15.22 -29.74 10.42
CA LEU A 356 -15.27 -31.18 10.70
C LEU A 356 -14.46 -31.56 11.95
N GLN A 357 -13.24 -31.02 12.12
CA GLN A 357 -12.44 -31.27 13.31
C GLN A 357 -13.06 -30.68 14.58
N ARG A 358 -13.72 -29.52 14.50
CA ARG A 358 -14.47 -28.97 15.64
C ARG A 358 -15.69 -29.81 15.98
N ASP A 359 -16.36 -30.36 14.98
CA ASP A 359 -17.52 -31.22 15.19
C ASP A 359 -17.12 -32.61 15.71
N ASP A 360 -15.97 -33.15 15.29
CA ASP A 360 -15.39 -34.37 15.86
C ASP A 360 -14.98 -34.18 17.33
N LEU A 361 -14.35 -33.04 17.68
CA LEU A 361 -14.03 -32.71 19.07
C LEU A 361 -15.29 -32.55 19.93
N ARG A 362 -16.36 -31.97 19.39
CA ARG A 362 -17.67 -31.89 20.06
C ARG A 362 -18.34 -33.26 20.20
N ALA A 363 -18.17 -34.15 19.23
CA ALA A 363 -18.68 -35.51 19.28
C ALA A 363 -17.95 -36.36 20.32
N GLU A 364 -16.63 -36.16 20.50
CA GLU A 364 -15.85 -36.81 21.56
C GLU A 364 -16.24 -36.30 22.96
N GLU A 365 -16.46 -34.99 23.14
CA GLU A 365 -16.97 -34.42 24.41
C GLU A 365 -18.37 -34.95 24.78
N HIS A 366 -19.23 -35.21 23.79
CA HIS A 366 -20.55 -35.81 23.99
C HIS A 366 -20.55 -37.33 24.15
N SER A 367 -19.45 -38.02 23.83
CA SER A 367 -19.31 -39.47 24.00
C SER A 367 -18.69 -39.87 25.35
N THR A 368 -18.12 -38.93 26.10
CA THR A 368 -17.56 -39.17 27.44
C THR A 368 -18.56 -39.08 28.59
N ASP A 369 -19.79 -38.65 28.32
CA ASP A 369 -20.90 -38.64 29.27
C ASP A 369 -22.01 -39.61 28.83
N PHE A 370 -21.77 -40.93 28.90
CA PHE A 370 -22.83 -41.94 29.05
C PHE A 370 -22.33 -43.24 29.70
#